data_AF-A0A9W8AKQ9-F1
#
_entry.id   AF-A0A9W8AKQ9-F1
#
_cell.length_a   1.000
_cell.length_b   1.000
_cell.length_c   1.000
_cell.angle_alpha   90.00
_cell.angle_beta   90.00
_cell.angle_gamma   90.00
#
_symmetry.space_group_name_H-M   'P 1'
#
loop_
_entity.id
_entity.type
_entity.pdbx_description
1 polymer ?
#
loop_
_entity_poly.entity_id
_entity_poly.type
_entity_poly.pdbx_seq_one_letter_code
_entity_poly.pdbx_strand_id
1 'polypeptide(L)' 'CQDTRSLQQNRKLARKRLLAKLDDFYNGDLSKNAQKIDKLRKKKQRKKQKAKKKYVLQADPDTGDDGVSSV' A
#
# COMPACT_ATOMS: atom_id res chain seq x y z
N CYS A 1 -17.88 10.16 -16.49
CA CYS A 1 -17.51 8.83 -15.96
C CYS A 1 -18.08 7.79 -16.90
N GLN A 2 -17.26 6.98 -17.57
CA GLN A 2 -17.68 6.00 -18.58
C GLN A 2 -17.37 4.57 -18.12
N ASP A 3 -17.73 4.24 -16.87
CA ASP A 3 -17.39 2.93 -16.29
C ASP A 3 -18.32 1.82 -16.80
N THR A 4 -19.55 2.19 -17.13
CA THR A 4 -20.59 1.28 -17.61
C THR A 4 -21.37 1.95 -18.73
N ARG A 5 -22.21 1.19 -19.46
CA ARG A 5 -23.14 1.76 -20.44
C ARG A 5 -24.38 2.43 -19.80
N SER A 6 -24.59 2.27 -18.50
CA SER A 6 -25.74 2.84 -17.78
C SER A 6 -25.41 4.20 -17.16
N LEU A 7 -26.16 5.23 -17.55
CA LEU A 7 -25.99 6.59 -17.03
C LEU A 7 -26.23 6.69 -15.51
N GLN A 8 -27.23 5.98 -14.99
CA GLN A 8 -27.54 6.00 -13.56
C GLN A 8 -26.41 5.38 -12.72
N GLN A 9 -25.84 4.27 -13.19
CA GLN A 9 -24.70 3.62 -12.54
C GLN A 9 -23.46 4.53 -12.59
N ASN A 10 -23.20 5.14 -13.75
CA ASN A 10 -22.11 6.09 -13.92
C ASN A 10 -22.24 7.31 -12.98
N ARG A 11 -23.45 7.87 -12.79
CA ARG A 11 -23.69 8.96 -11.83
C ARG A 11 -23.41 8.52 -10.39
N LYS A 12 -23.85 7.32 -10.00
CA LYS A 12 -23.60 6.77 -8.66
C LYS A 12 -22.10 6.56 -8.41
N LEU A 13 -21.38 6.03 -9.38
CA LEU A 13 -19.92 5.83 -9.31
C LEU A 13 -19.16 7.16 -9.26
N ALA A 14 -19.55 8.13 -10.08
CA ALA A 14 -18.96 9.46 -10.09
C ALA A 14 -19.09 10.14 -8.72
N ARG A 15 -20.27 10.09 -8.10
CA ARG A 15 -20.50 10.64 -6.75
C ARG A 15 -19.62 9.98 -5.70
N LYS A 16 -19.50 8.64 -5.73
CA LYS A 16 -18.61 7.91 -4.80
C LYS A 16 -17.15 8.33 -4.95
N ARG A 17 -16.67 8.46 -6.19
CA ARG A 17 -15.29 8.89 -6.48
C ARG A 17 -15.05 10.34 -6.05
N LEU A 18 -16.02 11.23 -6.29
CA LEU A 18 -15.93 12.63 -5.89
C LEU A 18 -15.86 12.75 -4.36
N LEU A 19 -16.73 12.06 -3.63
CA LEU A 19 -16.73 12.07 -2.17
C LEU A 19 -15.40 11.55 -1.59
N ALA A 20 -14.83 10.50 -2.19
CA ALA A 20 -13.52 10.00 -1.77
C ALA A 20 -12.41 11.03 -1.98
N LYS A 21 -12.37 11.68 -3.14
CA LYS A 21 -11.38 12.75 -3.41
C LYS A 21 -11.56 13.96 -2.49
N LEU A 22 -12.80 14.32 -2.17
CA LEU A 22 -13.09 15.40 -1.23
C LEU A 22 -12.63 15.04 0.18
N ASP A 23 -12.87 13.81 0.64
CA ASP A 23 -12.35 13.31 1.92
C ASP A 23 -10.82 13.40 1.97
N ASP A 24 -10.15 12.95 0.91
CA ASP A 24 -8.69 13.02 0.81
C ASP A 24 -8.18 14.47 0.80
N PHE A 25 -8.91 15.41 0.17
CA PHE A 25 -8.52 16.82 0.11
C PHE A 25 -8.70 17.54 1.45
N TYR A 26 -9.81 17.33 2.15
CA TYR A 26 -10.10 18.01 3.42
C TYR A 26 -9.41 17.35 4.62
N ASN A 27 -9.38 16.02 4.67
CA ASN A 27 -8.91 15.28 5.83
C ASN A 27 -7.47 14.74 5.66
N GLY A 28 -6.92 14.72 4.43
CA GLY A 28 -5.54 14.33 4.17
C GLY A 28 -5.18 12.96 4.75
N ASP A 29 -4.21 12.95 5.67
CA ASP A 29 -3.71 11.74 6.35
C ASP A 29 -4.74 11.08 7.27
N LEU A 30 -5.74 11.83 7.73
CA LEU A 30 -6.84 11.31 8.54
C LEU A 30 -7.98 10.75 7.69
N SER A 31 -7.93 10.90 6.36
CA SER A 31 -8.93 10.35 5.45
C SER A 31 -9.06 8.84 5.58
N LYS A 32 -10.24 8.32 5.24
CA LYS A 32 -10.50 6.87 5.32
C LYS A 32 -9.61 6.08 4.36
N ASN A 33 -9.21 6.69 3.24
CA ASN A 33 -8.31 6.06 2.27
C ASN A 33 -6.88 6.03 2.79
N ALA A 34 -6.36 7.15 3.31
CA ALA A 34 -5.01 7.21 3.88
C ALA A 34 -4.82 6.16 4.99
N GLN A 35 -5.78 6.05 5.91
CA GLN A 35 -5.74 5.05 6.97
C GLN A 35 -5.72 3.61 6.44
N LYS A 36 -6.43 3.31 5.35
CA LYS A 36 -6.40 1.98 4.72
C LYS A 36 -5.05 1.70 4.08
N ILE A 37 -4.50 2.66 3.35
CA ILE A 37 -3.17 2.57 2.73
C ILE A 37 -2.12 2.31 3.81
N ASP A 38 -2.19 3.04 4.93
CA ASP A 38 -1.27 2.89 6.04
C ASP A 38 -1.34 1.53 6.71
N LYS A 39 -2.56 0.99 6.92
CA LYS A 39 -2.73 -0.38 7.44
C LYS A 39 -2.10 -1.41 6.50
N LEU A 40 -2.29 -1.26 5.19
CA LEU A 40 -1.68 -2.16 4.19
C LEU A 40 -0.16 -2.02 4.16
N ARG A 41 0.38 -0.80 4.22
CA ARG A 41 1.81 -0.50 4.29
C ARG A 41 2.45 -1.15 5.52
N LYS A 42 1.85 -0.96 6.71
CA LYS A 42 2.30 -1.58 7.96
C LYS A 42 2.27 -3.11 7.87
N LYS A 43 1.22 -3.69 7.29
CA LYS A 43 1.14 -5.15 7.06
C LYS A 43 2.25 -5.65 6.15
N LYS A 44 2.54 -4.94 5.05
CA LYS A 44 3.63 -5.28 4.11
C LYS A 44 5.01 -5.18 4.79
N GLN A 45 5.25 -4.13 5.57
CA GLN A 45 6.49 -3.96 6.34
C GLN A 45 6.69 -5.09 7.36
N ARG A 46 5.66 -5.44 8.14
CA ARG A 46 5.72 -6.56 9.09
C ARG A 46 6.04 -7.88 8.42
N LYS A 47 5.41 -8.18 7.27
CA LYS A 47 5.73 -9.37 6.47
C LYS A 47 7.19 -9.37 6.00
N LYS A 48 7.67 -8.23 5.48
CA LYS A 48 9.07 -8.08 5.04
C LYS A 48 10.05 -8.29 6.20
N GLN A 49 9.78 -7.70 7.36
CA GLN A 49 10.61 -7.88 8.56
C GLN A 49 10.62 -9.34 9.03
N LYS A 50 9.46 -10.01 9.05
CA LYS A 50 9.36 -11.43 9.43
C LYS A 50 10.14 -12.33 8.46
N ALA A 51 10.02 -12.08 7.15
CA ALA A 51 10.77 -12.80 6.14
C ALA A 51 12.28 -12.58 6.30
N LYS A 52 12.73 -11.31 6.43
CA LYS A 52 14.14 -11.00 6.71
C LYS A 52 14.66 -11.74 7.93
N LYS A 53 13.94 -11.71 9.05
CA LYS A 53 14.34 -12.46 10.25
C LYS A 53 14.47 -13.95 9.96
N LYS A 54 13.47 -14.56 9.32
CA LYS A 54 13.51 -15.99 8.99
C LYS A 54 14.73 -16.36 8.14
N TYR A 55 14.99 -15.63 7.06
CA TYR A 55 16.06 -15.97 6.13
C TYR A 55 17.45 -15.58 6.64
N VAL A 56 17.58 -14.49 7.40
CA VAL A 56 18.85 -14.11 8.04
C VAL A 56 19.22 -15.07 9.17
N LEU A 57 18.25 -15.56 9.96
CA LEU A 57 18.49 -16.60 10.97
C LEU A 57 18.75 -17.99 10.37
N GLN A 58 18.43 -18.20 9.08
CA GLN A 58 18.67 -19.46 8.37
C GLN A 58 19.94 -19.41 7.50
N ALA A 59 20.60 -18.26 7.40
CA ALA A 59 21.70 -18.02 6.46
C ALA A 59 23.11 -18.09 7.07
N ASP A 60 23.28 -18.53 8.32
CA ASP A 60 24.60 -18.85 8.88
C ASP A 60 24.48 -20.06 9.84
N PRO A 61 25.34 -21.08 9.74
CA PRO A 61 26.79 -20.93 9.56
C PRO A 61 27.35 -21.47 8.22
N ASP A 62 28.28 -20.69 7.64
CA ASP A 62 29.25 -21.03 6.59
C ASP A 62 28.84 -20.78 5.12
N THR A 63 28.95 -19.53 4.63
CA THR A 63 29.75 -19.20 3.42
C THR A 63 30.03 -17.69 3.38
N GLY A 64 31.30 -17.28 3.30
CA GLY A 64 31.71 -15.91 3.00
C GLY A 64 31.50 -15.53 1.52
N ASP A 65 31.90 -14.29 1.15
CA ASP A 65 31.89 -13.66 -0.19
C ASP A 65 30.62 -12.82 -0.49
N ASP A 66 30.62 -11.55 -0.87
CA ASP A 66 31.62 -10.47 -0.94
C ASP A 66 30.85 -9.14 -1.08
N GLY A 67 31.50 -8.02 -0.73
CA GLY A 67 30.87 -6.70 -0.69
C GLY A 67 30.41 -6.13 -2.04
N VAL A 68 29.44 -5.23 -2.00
CA VAL A 68 29.46 -3.98 -2.79
C VAL A 68 28.70 -2.90 -2.03
N SER A 69 29.48 -1.96 -1.49
CA SER A 69 29.12 -0.56 -1.34
C SER A 69 29.19 0.12 -2.71
N SER A 70 28.44 1.22 -2.89
CA SER A 70 28.32 2.09 -4.09
C SER A 70 27.24 1.62 -5.08
N VAL A 71 26.27 2.43 -5.52
CA VAL A 71 26.24 3.88 -5.88
C VAL A 71 24.93 4.54 -5.44
#